data_AF-A0A9Q7QVE5-F1
#
_entry.id   AF-A0A9Q7QVE5-F1
#
_cell.length_a   1.000
_cell.length_b   1.000
_cell.length_c   1.000
_cell.angle_alpha   90.00
_cell.angle_beta   90.00
_cell.angle_gamma   90.00
#
_symmetry.space_group_name_H-M   'P 1'
#
loop_
_entity.id
_entity.type
_entity.pdbx_description
1 polymer ?
#
loop_
_entity_poly.entity_id
_entity_poly.type
_entity_poly.pdbx_seq_one_letter_code
_entity_poly.pdbx_strand_id
1 'polypeptide(L)'
;MRPRKTRRYMRDIIPKKSERTQKDNKAELRQLRPVFDEIPVDAITPSMIAAYRDKRSAKTRANREIALLSHVFNIAREWGLTNRENPGQGVRKNKETPRDYYANDAVWKAVYQKGEIELQEAMDLAYLTGQRPADV
;
A
#
# COMPACT_ATOMS: atom_id res chain seq x y z
N MET A 1 -6.17 -30.26 -3.86
CA MET A 1 -5.34 -29.03 -3.96
C MET A 1 -6.20 -27.85 -3.50
N ARG A 2 -6.03 -27.37 -2.25
CA ARG A 2 -6.91 -26.30 -1.70
C ARG A 2 -6.69 -24.99 -2.49
N PRO A 3 -7.74 -24.34 -3.00
CA PRO A 3 -7.57 -23.11 -3.78
C PRO A 3 -6.99 -22.01 -2.88
N ARG A 4 -5.78 -21.54 -3.20
CA ARG A 4 -5.13 -20.42 -2.52
C ARG A 4 -6.01 -19.18 -2.62
N LYS A 5 -6.47 -18.64 -1.48
CA LYS A 5 -7.46 -17.54 -1.40
C LYS A 5 -7.00 -16.31 -2.18
N THR A 6 -5.69 -16.07 -2.19
CA THR A 6 -5.07 -14.96 -2.91
C THR A 6 -5.06 -15.15 -4.43
N ARG A 7 -5.22 -16.37 -4.97
CA ARG A 7 -5.16 -16.64 -6.41
C ARG A 7 -6.35 -16.06 -7.15
N ARG A 8 -7.57 -16.24 -6.62
CA ARG A 8 -8.79 -15.66 -7.20
C ARG A 8 -8.76 -14.14 -7.12
N TYR A 9 -8.32 -13.58 -5.98
CA TYR A 9 -8.16 -12.13 -5.79
C TYR A 9 -7.17 -11.51 -6.79
N MET A 10 -6.02 -12.15 -7.02
CA MET A 10 -5.06 -11.67 -8.01
C MET A 10 -5.58 -11.67 -9.44
N ARG A 11 -6.46 -12.61 -9.79
CA ARG A 11 -7.02 -12.74 -11.14
C ARG A 11 -8.17 -11.76 -11.36
N ASP A 12 -9.07 -11.64 -10.39
CA ASP A 12 -10.37 -11.00 -10.61
C ASP A 12 -10.42 -9.54 -10.13
N ILE A 13 -9.57 -9.16 -9.16
CA ILE A 13 -9.60 -7.84 -8.50
C ILE A 13 -8.41 -6.98 -8.89
N ILE A 14 -7.17 -7.51 -8.84
CA ILE A 14 -5.97 -6.70 -9.10
C ILE A 14 -5.98 -6.06 -10.51
N PRO A 15 -6.30 -6.77 -11.61
CA PRO A 15 -6.22 -6.19 -12.95
C PRO A 15 -7.18 -5.01 -13.19
N LYS A 16 -8.22 -4.88 -12.37
CA LYS A 16 -9.20 -3.78 -12.45
C LYS A 16 -8.72 -2.48 -11.78
N LYS A 17 -7.59 -2.50 -11.07
CA LYS A 17 -7.00 -1.33 -10.40
C LYS A 17 -5.97 -0.64 -11.30
N SER A 18 -5.67 0.63 -11.05
CA SER A 18 -4.62 1.35 -11.79
C SER A 18 -3.27 0.64 -11.72
N GLU A 19 -2.46 0.74 -12.77
CA GLU A 19 -1.20 -0.01 -12.90
C GLU A 19 -0.28 0.11 -11.68
N ARG A 20 -0.17 1.33 -11.13
CA ARG A 20 0.61 1.59 -9.91
C ARG A 20 0.08 0.77 -8.74
N THR A 21 -1.23 0.82 -8.52
CA THR A 21 -1.91 0.05 -7.46
C THR A 21 -1.75 -1.45 -7.67
N GLN A 22 -1.73 -1.93 -8.92
CA GLN A 22 -1.48 -3.34 -9.19
C GLN A 22 -0.08 -3.76 -8.73
N LYS A 23 0.94 -2.96 -9.04
CA LYS A 23 2.33 -3.21 -8.64
C LYS A 23 2.45 -3.23 -7.11
N ASP A 24 1.86 -2.26 -6.43
CA ASP A 24 1.87 -2.16 -4.96
C ASP A 24 1.15 -3.35 -4.31
N ASN A 25 -0.07 -3.70 -4.74
CA ASN A 25 -0.81 -4.84 -4.20
C ASN A 25 -0.09 -6.18 -4.43
N LYS A 26 0.57 -6.36 -5.58
CA LYS A 26 1.37 -7.57 -5.85
C LYS A 26 2.56 -7.68 -4.90
N ALA A 27 3.21 -6.56 -4.57
CA ALA A 27 4.31 -6.52 -3.61
C ALA A 27 3.83 -6.83 -2.19
N GLU A 28 2.69 -6.29 -1.77
CA GLU A 28 2.07 -6.55 -0.48
C GLU A 28 1.64 -8.02 -0.33
N LEU A 29 1.00 -8.60 -1.36
CA LEU A 29 0.66 -10.03 -1.37
C LEU A 29 1.88 -10.93 -1.23
N ARG A 30 3.04 -10.55 -1.78
CA ARG A 30 4.29 -11.31 -1.62
C ARG A 30 4.68 -11.45 -0.15
N GLN A 31 4.36 -10.45 0.68
CA GLN A 31 4.66 -10.43 2.11
C GLN A 31 3.59 -11.14 2.95
N LEU A 32 2.32 -11.08 2.54
CA LEU A 32 1.21 -11.70 3.26
C LEU A 32 1.14 -13.22 3.04
N ARG A 33 1.45 -13.68 1.82
CA ARG A 33 1.31 -15.08 1.41
C ARG A 33 2.01 -16.10 2.30
N PRO A 34 3.30 -15.92 2.66
CA PRO A 34 4.00 -16.90 3.51
C PRO A 34 3.35 -17.12 4.87
N VAL A 35 2.55 -16.16 5.34
CA VAL A 35 1.91 -16.20 6.66
C VAL A 35 0.46 -16.64 6.57
N PHE A 36 -0.32 -16.11 5.62
CA PHE A 36 -1.79 -16.26 5.63
C PHE A 36 -2.37 -17.16 4.53
N ASP A 37 -1.62 -17.54 3.49
CA ASP A 37 -2.21 -18.26 2.34
C ASP A 37 -2.62 -19.70 2.70
N GLU A 38 -1.90 -20.33 3.64
CA GLU A 38 -2.17 -21.69 4.14
C GLU A 38 -3.24 -21.72 5.26
N ILE A 39 -3.58 -20.57 5.85
CA ILE A 39 -4.50 -20.46 6.99
C ILE A 39 -5.94 -20.32 6.49
N PRO A 40 -6.91 -21.17 6.87
CA PRO A 40 -8.34 -21.01 6.56
C PRO A 40 -8.82 -19.57 6.80
N VAL A 41 -9.68 -19.03 5.92
CA VAL A 41 -10.10 -17.61 6.04
C VAL A 41 -10.74 -17.38 7.41
N ASP A 42 -11.59 -18.32 7.84
CA ASP A 42 -12.26 -18.27 9.15
C ASP A 42 -11.32 -18.46 10.35
N ALA A 43 -10.09 -18.93 10.15
CA ALA A 43 -9.11 -19.12 11.21
C ALA A 43 -8.21 -17.90 11.42
N ILE A 44 -8.30 -16.87 10.56
CA ILE A 44 -7.52 -15.64 10.73
C ILE A 44 -8.12 -14.83 11.89
N THR A 45 -7.30 -14.53 12.89
CA THR A 45 -7.71 -13.76 14.08
C THR A 45 -7.06 -12.37 14.11
N PRO A 46 -7.64 -11.41 14.85
CA PRO A 46 -7.02 -10.10 15.07
C PRO A 46 -5.63 -10.19 15.69
N SER A 47 -5.40 -11.16 16.60
CA SER A 47 -4.09 -11.35 17.25
C SER A 47 -3.00 -11.77 16.27
N MET A 48 -3.33 -12.58 15.26
CA MET A 48 -2.38 -12.95 14.20
C MET A 48 -2.00 -11.75 13.32
N ILE A 49 -2.96 -10.87 13.04
CA ILE A 49 -2.70 -9.64 12.28
C ILE A 49 -1.83 -8.68 13.09
N ALA A 50 -2.09 -8.55 14.39
CA ALA A 50 -1.24 -7.77 15.29
C ALA A 50 0.18 -8.34 15.39
N ALA A 51 0.33 -9.66 15.54
CA ALA A 51 1.63 -10.31 15.55
C ALA A 51 2.41 -10.10 14.24
N TYR A 52 1.73 -10.16 13.09
CA TYR A 52 2.31 -9.82 11.79
C TYR A 52 2.81 -8.37 11.75
N ARG A 53 1.97 -7.41 12.18
CA ARG A 53 2.32 -5.98 12.27
C ARG A 53 3.59 -5.76 13.09
N ASP A 54 3.66 -6.41 14.24
CA ASP A 54 4.72 -6.20 15.22
C ASP A 54 6.04 -6.80 14.74
N LYS A 55 5.98 -7.98 14.11
CA LYS A 55 7.13 -8.66 13.50
C LYS A 55 7.71 -7.93 12.28
N ARG A 56 6.90 -7.18 11.51
CA ARG A 56 7.41 -6.42 10.35
C ARG A 56 8.28 -5.26 10.81
N SER A 57 9.49 -5.18 10.25
CA SER A 57 10.44 -4.07 10.45
C SER A 57 9.97 -2.80 9.75
N ALA A 58 9.48 -2.89 8.51
CA ALA A 58 8.97 -1.77 7.74
C ALA A 58 7.56 -1.36 8.20
N LYS A 59 7.47 -0.51 9.23
CA LYS A 59 6.21 -0.17 9.92
C LYS A 59 5.11 0.40 9.03
N THR A 60 5.45 1.34 8.14
CA THR A 60 4.50 1.90 7.16
C THR A 60 4.04 0.84 6.17
N ARG A 61 4.94 -0.01 5.66
CA ARG A 61 4.58 -1.09 4.73
C ARG A 61 3.68 -2.13 5.40
N ALA A 62 3.91 -2.46 6.67
CA ALA A 62 3.04 -3.34 7.44
C ALA A 62 1.60 -2.83 7.49
N ASN A 63 1.39 -1.52 7.67
CA ASN A 63 0.05 -0.93 7.63
C ASN A 63 -0.63 -1.10 6.27
N ARG A 64 0.12 -0.92 5.18
CA ARG A 64 -0.40 -1.10 3.80
C ARG A 64 -0.75 -2.56 3.53
N GLU A 65 0.13 -3.49 3.92
CA GLU A 65 -0.10 -4.94 3.85
C GLU A 65 -1.37 -5.36 4.62
N ILE A 66 -1.55 -4.86 5.85
CA ILE A 66 -2.75 -5.14 6.66
C ILE A 66 -4.01 -4.56 6.01
N ALA A 67 -3.92 -3.36 5.42
CA ALA A 67 -5.04 -2.77 4.67
C ALA A 67 -5.43 -3.65 3.48
N LEU A 68 -4.47 -4.19 2.75
CA LEU A 68 -4.74 -5.14 1.67
C LEU A 68 -5.34 -6.45 2.19
N LEU A 69 -4.80 -7.01 3.27
CA LEU A 69 -5.36 -8.22 3.89
C LEU A 69 -6.82 -8.02 4.29
N SER A 70 -7.13 -6.87 4.90
CA SER A 70 -8.49 -6.48 5.26
C SER A 70 -9.39 -6.41 4.02
N HIS A 71 -8.94 -5.81 2.92
CA HIS A 71 -9.71 -5.78 1.68
C HIS A 71 -9.93 -7.18 1.08
N VAL A 72 -8.89 -8.02 1.06
CA VAL A 72 -8.99 -9.41 0.59
C VAL A 72 -10.02 -10.20 1.42
N PHE A 73 -10.07 -9.97 2.73
CA PHE A 73 -11.04 -10.62 3.62
C PHE A 73 -12.49 -10.21 3.29
N ASN A 74 -12.73 -8.92 3.06
CA ASN A 74 -14.05 -8.43 2.66
C ASN A 74 -14.49 -9.02 1.31
N ILE A 75 -13.59 -9.08 0.33
CA ILE A 75 -13.88 -9.75 -0.95
C ILE A 75 -14.15 -11.25 -0.76
N ALA A 76 -13.43 -11.92 0.14
CA ALA A 76 -13.69 -13.32 0.46
C ALA A 76 -15.10 -13.51 1.05
N ARG A 77 -15.56 -12.56 1.88
CA ARG A 77 -16.93 -12.52 2.40
C ARG A 77 -17.96 -12.32 1.29
N GLU A 78 -17.73 -11.38 0.37
CA GLU A 78 -18.60 -11.17 -0.80
C GLU A 78 -18.71 -12.42 -1.70
N TRP A 79 -17.63 -13.21 -1.79
CA TRP A 79 -17.63 -14.48 -2.51
C TRP A 79 -18.24 -15.66 -1.75
N GLY A 80 -18.75 -15.43 -0.53
CA GLY A 80 -19.33 -16.48 0.31
C GLY A 80 -18.30 -17.46 0.89
N LEU A 81 -17.01 -17.09 0.93
CA LEU A 81 -15.94 -17.92 1.51
C LEU A 81 -15.88 -17.83 3.04
N THR A 82 -16.52 -16.83 3.63
CA THR A 82 -16.64 -16.62 5.08
C THR A 82 -17.87 -15.77 5.36
N ASN A 83 -18.52 -16.00 6.49
CA ASN A 83 -19.58 -15.12 7.01
C ASN A 83 -19.08 -14.27 8.19
N ARG A 84 -17.81 -14.42 8.58
CA ARG A 84 -17.24 -13.71 9.73
C ARG A 84 -17.02 -12.24 9.39
N GLU A 85 -17.04 -11.42 10.43
CA GLU A 85 -16.55 -10.05 10.35
C GLU A 85 -15.05 -10.02 10.09
N ASN A 86 -14.58 -8.90 9.54
CA ASN A 86 -13.20 -8.72 9.17
C ASN A 86 -12.30 -8.68 10.42
N PRO A 87 -11.39 -9.65 10.62
CA PRO A 87 -10.56 -9.72 11.81
C PRO A 87 -9.52 -8.60 11.90
N GLY A 88 -9.27 -7.87 10.80
CA GLY A 88 -8.43 -6.69 10.79
C GLY A 88 -9.12 -5.44 11.31
N GLN A 89 -10.45 -5.46 11.44
CA GLN A 89 -11.20 -4.34 11.98
C GLN A 89 -10.86 -4.15 13.46
N GLY A 90 -10.51 -2.91 13.85
CA GLY A 90 -10.08 -2.59 15.21
C GLY A 90 -8.61 -2.90 15.53
N VAL A 91 -7.84 -3.51 14.62
CA VAL A 91 -6.40 -3.69 14.83
C VAL A 91 -5.68 -2.34 14.69
N ARG A 92 -4.99 -1.91 15.77
CA ARG A 92 -4.23 -0.66 15.77
C ARG A 92 -3.16 -0.66 14.68
N LYS A 93 -3.04 0.45 13.95
CA LYS A 93 -1.97 0.65 12.98
C LYS A 93 -0.70 1.17 13.66
N ASN A 94 0.46 0.95 13.02
CA ASN A 94 1.68 1.63 13.42
C ASN A 94 1.54 3.13 13.17
N LYS A 95 2.11 3.96 14.05
CA LYS A 95 2.15 5.42 13.84
C LYS A 95 2.99 5.71 12.60
N GLU A 96 2.41 6.41 11.63
CA GLU A 96 3.13 6.91 10.46
C GLU A 96 3.54 8.36 10.76
N THR A 97 4.85 8.63 10.70
CA THR A 97 5.34 10.02 10.72
C THR A 97 5.26 10.54 9.29
N PRO A 98 4.38 11.50 8.99
CA PRO A 98 4.36 12.12 7.66
C PRO A 98 5.71 12.79 7.41
N ARG A 99 6.11 12.84 6.13
CA ARG A 99 7.30 13.62 5.74
C ARG A 99 6.95 15.08 5.94
N ASP A 100 7.69 15.75 6.81
CA ASP A 100 7.51 17.17 7.12
C ASP A 100 8.72 17.95 6.60
N TYR A 101 8.83 18.05 5.29
CA TYR A 101 9.85 18.85 4.64
C TYR A 101 9.18 19.76 3.62
N TYR A 102 9.24 21.06 3.91
CA TYR A 102 8.83 22.11 2.99
C TYR A 102 10.08 22.71 2.34
N ALA A 103 10.19 22.56 1.01
CA ALA A 103 11.26 23.19 0.25
C ALA A 103 10.98 24.69 0.16
N ASN A 104 11.64 25.47 1.01
CA ASN A 104 11.53 26.92 1.04
C ASN A 104 12.31 27.58 -0.11
N ASP A 105 12.16 28.89 -0.26
CA ASP A 105 12.82 29.68 -1.31
C ASP A 105 14.34 29.52 -1.35
N ALA A 106 14.98 29.32 -0.19
CA ALA A 106 16.43 29.14 -0.11
C ALA A 106 16.83 27.80 -0.75
N VAL A 107 16.10 26.74 -0.43
CA VAL A 107 16.29 25.40 -1.04
C VAL A 107 15.97 25.46 -2.53
N TRP A 108 14.87 26.12 -2.92
CA TRP A 108 14.49 26.29 -4.32
C TRP A 108 15.61 26.92 -5.12
N LYS A 109 16.12 28.09 -4.67
CA LYS A 109 17.20 28.81 -5.33
C LYS A 109 18.48 27.98 -5.41
N ALA A 110 18.83 27.28 -4.33
CA ALA A 110 20.03 26.44 -4.30
C ALA A 110 19.97 25.30 -5.33
N VAL A 111 18.80 24.66 -5.47
CA VAL A 111 18.59 23.61 -6.49
C VAL A 111 18.59 24.22 -7.89
N TYR A 112 17.86 25.32 -8.10
CA TYR A 112 17.76 25.99 -9.40
C TYR A 112 19.14 26.39 -9.94
N GLN A 113 20.00 26.98 -9.10
CA GLN A 113 21.37 27.38 -9.48
C GLN A 113 22.30 26.22 -9.83
N LYS A 114 22.02 25.01 -9.34
CA LYS A 114 22.81 23.81 -9.60
C LYS A 114 22.19 22.90 -10.67
N GLY A 115 20.93 23.12 -11.01
CA GLY A 115 20.22 22.37 -12.02
C GLY A 115 20.68 22.74 -13.42
N GLU A 116 20.72 21.75 -14.30
CA GLU A 116 20.81 21.97 -15.75
C GLU A 116 19.53 22.63 -16.27
N ILE A 117 19.56 23.13 -17.51
CA ILE A 117 18.47 23.90 -18.08
C ILE A 117 17.14 23.12 -18.07
N GLU A 118 17.16 21.82 -18.34
CA GLU A 118 15.93 21.01 -18.35
C GLU A 118 15.30 20.92 -16.96
N LEU A 119 16.12 20.88 -15.89
CA LEU A 119 15.61 20.86 -14.52
C LEU A 119 15.03 22.23 -14.12
N GLN A 120 15.68 23.32 -14.52
CA GLN A 120 15.19 24.68 -14.26
C GLN A 120 13.84 24.91 -14.93
N GLU A 121 13.71 24.52 -16.19
CA GLU A 121 12.45 24.62 -16.93
C GLU A 121 11.34 23.76 -16.31
N ALA A 122 11.65 22.52 -15.91
CA ALA A 122 10.70 21.66 -15.22
C ALA A 122 10.27 22.24 -13.87
N MET A 123 11.18 22.87 -13.13
CA MET A 123 10.89 23.58 -11.88
C MET A 123 9.95 24.77 -12.13
N ASP A 124 10.24 25.61 -13.11
CA ASP A 124 9.41 26.78 -13.44
C ASP A 124 8.01 26.36 -13.88
N LEU A 125 7.90 25.33 -14.73
CA LEU A 125 6.62 24.80 -15.18
C LEU A 125 5.80 24.22 -14.02
N ALA A 126 6.44 23.45 -13.13
CA ALA A 126 5.78 22.90 -11.94
C ALA A 126 5.30 24.02 -10.98
N TYR A 127 6.10 25.07 -10.80
CA TYR A 127 5.76 26.20 -9.94
C TYR A 127 4.58 27.00 -10.49
N LEU A 128 4.55 27.27 -11.79
CA LEU A 128 3.49 28.05 -12.44
C LEU A 128 2.17 27.28 -12.58
N THR A 129 2.23 25.97 -12.81
CA THR A 129 1.04 25.15 -13.06
C THR A 129 0.48 24.49 -11.81
N GLY A 130 1.31 24.29 -10.78
CA GLY A 130 0.94 23.52 -9.58
C GLY A 130 0.61 22.05 -9.87
N GLN A 131 0.97 21.52 -11.04
CA GLN A 131 0.72 20.12 -11.42
C GLN A 131 1.68 19.17 -10.71
N ARG A 132 1.30 17.89 -10.63
CA ARG A 132 2.22 16.87 -10.09
C ARG A 132 3.33 16.62 -11.11
N PRO A 133 4.56 16.26 -10.66
CA PRO A 133 5.67 15.97 -11.58
C PRO A 133 5.44 14.86 -12.61
N ALA A 134 4.39 14.06 -12.47
CA ALA A 134 4.04 13.02 -13.44
C ALA A 134 3.01 13.47 -14.48
N ASP A 135 2.45 14.67 -14.30
CA ASP A 135 1.38 15.26 -15.12
C ASP A 135 1.92 16.46 -15.96
N VAL A 136 3.20 16.82 -15.79
CA VAL A 136 3.98 17.82 -16.57
C VAL A 136 5.04 17.09 -17.38
#